data_AF-A0A368ZD56-F1
#
_entry.id   AF-A0A368ZD56-F1
#
_cell.length_a   1.000
_cell.length_b   1.000
_cell.length_c   1.000
_cell.angle_alpha   90.00
_cell.angle_beta   90.00
_cell.angle_gamma   90.00
#
_symmetry.space_group_name_H-M   'P 1'
#
loop_
_entity.id
_entity.type
_entity.pdbx_description
1 polymer ?
#
loop_
_entity_poly.entity_id
_entity_poly.type
_entity_poly.pdbx_seq_one_letter_code
_entity_poly.pdbx_strand_id
1 'polypeptide(L)'
;MRKVIKFLLFSALVLLLVLIRAFEDVLFYDPYLTFFENDYLYVDSPRREIAKLVFYTSLRYVLNTAISLGILYVVFKDKSVIKFSSLIYGIAYVLLLIPFLYFVINPRQEDYYLFFNVRRFLIQPIGILLLLPAFYYYKLNR
;
A
#
# COMPACT_ATOMS: atom_id res chain seq x y z
N MET A 1 17.37 6.70 -22.14
CA MET A 1 16.91 7.93 -21.46
C MET A 1 18.13 8.68 -20.96
N ARG A 2 18.18 10.00 -21.17
CA ARG A 2 19.17 10.87 -20.54
C ARG A 2 19.08 10.74 -19.01
N LYS A 3 20.22 10.82 -18.32
CA LYS A 3 20.31 10.72 -16.85
C LYS A 3 19.35 11.70 -16.15
N VAL A 4 19.21 12.91 -16.70
CA VAL A 4 18.31 13.96 -16.21
C VAL A 4 16.84 13.55 -16.25
N ILE A 5 16.38 12.96 -17.36
CA ILE A 5 14.98 12.51 -17.52
C ILE A 5 14.68 11.37 -16.54
N LYS A 6 15.65 10.46 -16.31
CA LYS A 6 15.52 9.38 -15.32
C LYS A 6 15.33 9.94 -13.91
N PHE A 7 16.12 10.94 -13.54
CA PHE A 7 16.05 11.57 -12.23
C PHE A 7 14.74 12.33 -12.02
N LEU A 8 14.32 13.15 -12.99
CA LEU A 8 13.04 13.87 -12.94
C LEU A 8 11.85 12.91 -12.77
N LEU A 9 11.79 11.84 -13.57
CA LEU A 9 10.71 10.84 -13.45
C LEU A 9 10.72 10.14 -12.09
N PHE A 10 11.90 9.76 -11.60
CA PHE A 10 12.03 9.12 -10.29
C PHE A 10 11.53 10.06 -9.17
N SER A 11 12.00 11.30 -9.14
CA SER A 11 11.58 12.30 -8.15
C SER A 11 10.08 12.58 -8.22
N ALA A 12 9.51 12.69 -9.42
CA ALA A 12 8.07 12.88 -9.61
C ALA A 12 7.25 11.70 -9.06
N LEU A 13 7.69 10.46 -9.30
CA LEU A 13 7.02 9.26 -8.78
C LEU A 13 7.11 9.15 -7.25
N VAL A 14 8.26 9.51 -6.66
CA VAL A 14 8.41 9.56 -5.20
C VAL A 14 7.52 10.65 -4.61
N LEU A 15 7.45 11.83 -5.22
CA LEU A 15 6.53 12.89 -4.80
C LEU A 15 5.07 12.43 -4.87
N LEU A 16 4.68 11.68 -5.92
CA LEU A 16 3.34 11.11 -6.01
C LEU A 16 3.01 10.13 -4.87
N LEU A 17 3.96 9.29 -4.45
CA LEU A 17 3.78 8.44 -3.25
C LEU A 17 3.58 9.28 -1.99
N VAL A 18 4.36 10.36 -1.83
CA VAL A 18 4.22 11.27 -0.69
C VAL A 18 2.86 11.98 -0.71
N LEU A 19 2.38 12.40 -1.89
CA LEU A 19 1.08 13.04 -2.03
C LEU A 19 -0.06 12.09 -1.68
N ILE A 20 -0.02 10.83 -2.12
CA ILE A 20 -1.02 9.82 -1.72
C ILE A 20 -1.07 9.67 -0.20
N ARG A 21 0.09 9.73 0.46
CA ARG A 21 0.19 9.65 1.93
C ARG A 21 -0.29 10.91 2.64
N ALA A 22 0.03 12.10 2.09
CA ALA A 22 -0.31 13.39 2.69
C ALA A 22 -1.80 13.73 2.54
N PHE A 23 -2.42 13.33 1.42
CA PHE A 23 -3.83 13.53 1.16
C PHE A 23 -4.67 12.29 1.52
N GLU A 24 -4.14 11.39 2.34
CA GLU A 24 -4.80 10.14 2.73
C GLU A 24 -6.18 10.39 3.35
N ASP A 25 -6.30 11.42 4.18
CA ASP A 25 -7.50 11.77 4.96
C ASP A 25 -8.58 12.48 4.12
N VAL A 26 -8.20 13.03 2.97
CA VAL A 26 -9.09 13.79 2.07
C VAL A 26 -9.51 12.94 0.86
N LEU A 27 -8.57 12.18 0.28
CA LEU A 27 -8.79 11.43 -0.98
C LEU A 27 -9.52 10.11 -0.78
N PHE A 28 -9.48 9.54 0.42
CA PHE A 28 -10.00 8.21 0.65
C PHE A 28 -10.83 8.18 1.93
N TYR A 29 -11.99 7.53 1.85
CA TYR A 29 -12.88 7.39 2.97
C TYR A 29 -12.34 6.36 3.96
N ASP A 30 -11.91 6.83 5.13
CA ASP A 30 -11.37 5.98 6.19
C ASP A 30 -11.91 6.37 7.58
N PRO A 31 -13.12 5.94 7.95
CA PRO A 31 -13.74 6.29 9.23
C PRO A 31 -12.97 5.71 10.45
N TYR A 32 -12.01 4.81 10.24
CA TYR A 32 -11.20 4.25 11.31
C TYR A 32 -10.09 5.17 11.78
N LEU A 33 -9.65 6.13 10.95
CA LEU A 33 -8.62 7.10 11.34
C LEU A 33 -9.11 7.93 12.54
N THR A 34 -10.35 8.43 12.46
CA THR A 34 -11.04 9.13 13.54
C THR A 34 -11.49 8.23 14.70
N PHE A 35 -11.79 6.95 14.46
CA PHE A 35 -12.18 5.99 15.51
C PHE A 35 -11.01 5.58 16.42
N PHE A 36 -9.82 5.37 15.85
CA PHE A 36 -8.62 5.06 16.62
C PHE A 36 -8.06 6.27 17.38
N GLU A 37 -8.33 7.50 16.93
CA GLU A 37 -7.89 8.72 17.63
C GLU A 37 -8.72 9.07 18.88
N ASN A 38 -10.00 8.70 18.97
CA ASN A 38 -10.87 9.21 20.04
C ASN A 38 -11.61 8.16 20.90
N ASP A 39 -11.97 6.97 20.39
CA ASP A 39 -13.01 6.13 21.06
C ASP A 39 -12.76 4.61 21.05
N TYR A 40 -11.53 4.14 20.78
CA TYR A 40 -11.23 2.72 20.59
C TYR A 40 -11.57 1.79 21.79
N LEU A 41 -11.72 2.35 23.00
CA LEU A 41 -12.02 1.62 24.24
C LEU A 41 -13.51 1.51 24.59
N TYR A 42 -14.38 2.38 24.05
CA TYR A 42 -15.70 2.63 24.65
C TYR A 42 -16.90 2.58 23.68
N VAL A 43 -16.68 2.54 22.36
CA VAL A 43 -17.78 2.62 21.38
C VAL A 43 -17.77 1.43 20.41
N ASP A 44 -18.96 0.86 20.19
CA ASP A 44 -19.19 -0.15 19.16
C ASP A 44 -18.79 0.39 17.78
N SER A 45 -18.16 -0.49 16.99
CA SER A 45 -17.78 -0.24 15.60
C SER A 45 -18.75 0.71 14.88
N PRO A 46 -18.31 1.88 14.37
CA PRO A 46 -19.20 2.84 13.71
C PRO A 46 -19.98 2.16 12.58
N ARG A 47 -21.18 2.65 12.24
CA ARG A 47 -21.96 2.18 11.09
C ARG A 47 -21.09 2.24 9.82
N ARG A 48 -20.53 1.09 9.44
CA ARG A 48 -19.58 0.94 8.33
C ARG A 48 -20.34 0.68 7.05
N GLU A 49 -20.06 1.46 6.01
CA GLU A 49 -20.17 0.96 4.65
C GLU A 49 -18.93 0.10 4.37
N ILE A 50 -18.99 -1.17 4.74
CA ILE A 50 -17.91 -2.15 4.54
C ILE A 50 -17.41 -2.14 3.10
N ALA A 51 -18.34 -2.06 2.13
CA ALA A 51 -18.03 -1.98 0.71
C ALA A 51 -17.20 -0.74 0.37
N LYS A 52 -17.52 0.42 0.94
CA LYS A 52 -16.80 1.68 0.70
C LYS A 52 -15.38 1.61 1.28
N LEU A 53 -15.24 1.13 2.51
CA LEU A 53 -13.93 0.95 3.15
C LEU A 53 -13.02 0.01 2.34
N VAL A 54 -13.54 -1.15 1.95
CA VAL A 54 -12.79 -2.14 1.16
C VAL A 54 -12.39 -1.52 -0.17
N PHE A 55 -13.31 -0.85 -0.87
CA PHE A 55 -13.03 -0.19 -2.14
C PHE A 55 -11.91 0.83 -2.05
N TYR A 56 -11.96 1.76 -1.07
CA TYR A 56 -10.90 2.76 -0.91
C TYR A 56 -9.57 2.16 -0.46
N THR A 57 -9.57 1.11 0.35
CA THR A 57 -8.34 0.38 0.75
C THR A 57 -7.70 -0.31 -0.47
N SER A 58 -8.51 -0.97 -1.29
CA SER A 58 -8.09 -1.58 -2.55
C SER A 58 -7.56 -0.54 -3.54
N LEU A 59 -8.24 0.60 -3.67
CA LEU A 59 -7.80 1.69 -4.55
C LEU A 59 -6.44 2.25 -4.11
N ARG A 60 -6.25 2.49 -2.80
CA ARG A 60 -4.94 2.87 -2.23
C ARG A 60 -3.86 1.84 -2.58
N TYR A 61 -4.14 0.56 -2.36
CA TYR A 61 -3.20 -0.52 -2.66
C TYR A 61 -2.79 -0.51 -4.14
N VAL A 62 -3.76 -0.40 -5.05
CA VAL A 62 -3.52 -0.39 -6.50
C VAL A 62 -2.71 0.84 -6.92
N LEU A 63 -3.04 2.03 -6.42
CA LEU A 63 -2.30 3.25 -6.74
C LEU A 63 -0.85 3.18 -6.26
N ASN A 64 -0.64 2.76 -5.00
CA ASN A 64 0.71 2.57 -4.44
C ASN A 64 1.50 1.53 -5.23
N THR A 65 0.85 0.42 -5.61
CA THR A 65 1.48 -0.63 -6.43
C THR A 65 1.85 -0.10 -7.81
N ALA A 66 0.94 0.61 -8.49
CA ALA A 66 1.19 1.15 -9.82
C ALA A 66 2.37 2.13 -9.84
N ILE A 67 2.43 3.05 -8.85
CA ILE A 67 3.55 3.99 -8.72
C ILE A 67 4.83 3.24 -8.36
N SER A 68 4.76 2.26 -7.44
CA SER A 68 5.92 1.45 -7.06
C SER A 68 6.51 0.67 -8.23
N LEU A 69 5.67 0.06 -9.06
CA LEU A 69 6.09 -0.59 -10.31
C LEU A 69 6.68 0.41 -11.29
N GLY A 70 6.11 1.62 -11.39
CA GLY A 70 6.66 2.73 -12.16
C GLY A 70 8.08 3.09 -11.71
N ILE A 71 8.33 3.17 -10.40
CA ILE A 71 9.66 3.46 -9.84
C ILE A 71 10.63 2.33 -10.20
N LEU A 72 10.25 1.06 -9.97
CA LEU A 72 11.08 -0.09 -10.34
C LEU A 72 11.41 -0.09 -11.83
N TYR A 73 10.46 0.31 -12.68
CA TYR A 73 10.67 0.38 -14.13
C TYR A 73 11.66 1.48 -14.49
N VAL A 74 11.54 2.66 -13.88
CA VAL A 74 12.50 3.76 -14.09
C VAL A 74 13.90 3.36 -13.63
N VAL A 75 14.03 2.68 -12.49
CA VAL A 75 15.31 2.28 -11.88
C VAL A 75 16.00 1.19 -12.69
N PHE A 76 15.33 0.06 -12.91
CA PHE A 76 15.89 -1.16 -13.49
C PHE A 76 15.71 -1.25 -15.01
N LYS A 77 14.62 -0.70 -15.55
CA LYS A 77 14.22 -0.77 -16.97
C LYS A 77 14.11 -2.16 -17.56
N ASP A 78 13.82 -3.13 -16.70
CA ASP A 78 13.69 -4.52 -17.08
C ASP A 78 12.23 -4.96 -16.96
N LYS A 79 11.67 -5.48 -18.05
CA LYS A 79 10.30 -5.99 -18.08
C LYS A 79 10.13 -7.24 -17.18
N SER A 80 11.19 -8.03 -17.00
CA SER A 80 11.18 -9.20 -16.14
C SER A 80 11.00 -8.82 -14.67
N VAL A 81 11.71 -7.77 -14.21
CA VAL A 81 11.59 -7.20 -12.86
C VAL A 81 10.15 -6.73 -12.60
N ILE A 82 9.53 -6.06 -13.58
CA ILE A 82 8.14 -5.60 -13.45
C ILE A 82 7.16 -6.76 -13.39
N LYS A 83 7.30 -7.76 -14.28
CA LYS A 83 6.42 -8.94 -14.28
C LYS A 83 6.50 -9.73 -12.96
N PHE A 84 7.71 -9.90 -12.43
CA PHE A 84 7.92 -10.54 -11.14
C PHE A 84 7.33 -9.70 -10.00
N SER A 85 7.62 -8.40 -9.98
CA SER A 85 7.10 -7.50 -8.95
C SER A 85 5.58 -7.47 -8.95
N SER A 86 4.93 -7.38 -10.12
CA SER A 86 3.47 -7.38 -10.22
C SER A 86 2.85 -8.67 -9.68
N LEU A 87 3.52 -9.82 -9.87
CA LEU A 87 3.07 -11.08 -9.30
C LEU A 87 3.17 -11.07 -7.77
N ILE A 88 4.30 -10.58 -7.22
CA ILE A 88 4.50 -10.47 -5.77
C ILE A 88 3.47 -9.53 -5.13
N TYR A 89 3.22 -8.36 -5.72
CA TYR A 89 2.16 -7.46 -5.26
C TYR A 89 0.78 -8.11 -5.37
N GLY A 90 0.47 -8.81 -6.46
CA GLY A 90 -0.80 -9.53 -6.60
C GLY A 90 -1.03 -10.58 -5.51
N ILE A 91 -0.01 -11.39 -5.22
CA ILE A 91 -0.07 -12.40 -4.16
C ILE A 91 -0.19 -11.74 -2.79
N ALA A 92 0.64 -10.72 -2.50
CA ALA A 92 0.60 -10.00 -1.24
C ALA A 92 -0.78 -9.36 -1.00
N TYR A 93 -1.40 -8.79 -2.04
CA TYR A 93 -2.74 -8.23 -1.96
C TYR A 93 -3.77 -9.27 -1.51
N VAL A 94 -3.82 -10.44 -2.17
CA VAL A 94 -4.77 -11.50 -1.82
C VAL A 94 -4.55 -11.99 -0.40
N LEU A 95 -3.28 -12.26 -0.03
CA LEU A 95 -2.93 -12.75 1.30
C LEU A 95 -3.26 -11.76 2.42
N LEU A 96 -3.14 -10.44 2.17
CA LEU A 96 -3.46 -9.40 3.16
C LEU A 96 -4.94 -9.01 3.16
N LEU A 97 -5.64 -9.13 2.02
CA LEU A 97 -7.05 -8.79 1.91
C LEU A 97 -7.93 -9.76 2.68
N ILE A 98 -7.60 -11.06 2.70
CA ILE A 98 -8.35 -12.08 3.44
C ILE A 98 -8.46 -11.75 4.93
N PRO A 99 -7.36 -11.58 5.70
CA PRO A 99 -7.44 -11.21 7.10
C PRO A 99 -8.05 -9.82 7.30
N PHE A 100 -7.82 -8.87 6.38
CA PHE A 100 -8.48 -7.57 6.44
C PHE A 100 -10.01 -7.69 6.40
N LEU A 101 -10.56 -8.47 5.47
CA LEU A 101 -12.01 -8.70 5.38
C LEU A 101 -12.56 -9.40 6.63
N TYR A 102 -11.83 -10.38 7.16
CA TYR A 102 -12.20 -11.07 8.40
C TYR A 102 -12.39 -10.09 9.57
N PHE A 103 -11.42 -9.21 9.79
CA PHE A 103 -11.47 -8.21 10.87
C PHE A 103 -12.53 -7.12 10.64
N VAL A 104 -12.81 -6.77 9.38
CA VAL A 104 -13.85 -5.79 9.07
C VAL A 104 -15.25 -6.34 9.39
N ILE A 105 -15.49 -7.64 9.14
CA ILE A 105 -16.76 -8.32 9.39
C ILE A 105 -16.92 -8.69 10.86
N ASN A 106 -15.85 -9.15 11.53
CA ASN A 106 -15.86 -9.56 12.93
C ASN A 106 -14.90 -8.71 13.77
N PRO A 107 -15.26 -7.44 14.08
CA PRO A 107 -14.41 -6.61 14.93
C PRO A 107 -14.44 -7.13 16.38
N ARG A 108 -13.29 -7.60 16.86
CA ARG A 108 -13.05 -7.92 18.28
C ARG A 108 -11.96 -6.99 18.81
N GLN A 109 -12.13 -6.46 20.02
CA GLN A 109 -11.17 -5.53 20.63
C GLN A 109 -9.78 -6.16 20.78
N GLU A 110 -9.71 -7.45 21.10
CA GLU A 110 -8.46 -8.22 21.22
C GLU A 110 -7.64 -8.24 19.91
N ASP A 111 -8.32 -8.15 18.77
CA ASP A 111 -7.73 -8.25 17.44
C ASP A 111 -7.39 -6.90 16.79
N TYR A 112 -7.71 -5.78 17.45
CA TYR A 112 -7.49 -4.43 16.88
C TYR A 112 -6.03 -4.15 16.55
N TYR A 113 -5.09 -4.67 17.36
CA TYR A 113 -3.66 -4.54 17.08
C TYR A 113 -3.28 -5.25 15.77
N LEU A 114 -3.77 -6.47 15.55
CA LEU A 114 -3.50 -7.23 14.32
C LEU A 114 -4.13 -6.56 13.10
N PHE A 115 -5.39 -6.15 13.22
CA PHE A 115 -6.10 -5.42 12.16
C PHE A 115 -5.33 -4.17 11.73
N PHE A 116 -4.88 -3.36 12.69
CA PHE A 116 -4.12 -2.16 12.41
C PHE A 116 -2.81 -2.43 11.65
N ASN A 117 -2.10 -3.50 12.00
CA ASN A 117 -0.87 -3.89 11.29
C ASN A 117 -1.17 -4.37 9.86
N VAL A 118 -2.18 -5.23 9.67
CA VAL A 118 -2.59 -5.69 8.33
C VAL A 118 -2.96 -4.50 7.43
N ARG A 119 -3.69 -3.52 7.97
CA ARG A 119 -4.02 -2.29 7.25
C ARG A 119 -2.79 -1.51 6.81
N ARG A 120 -1.78 -1.37 7.66
CA ARG A 120 -0.53 -0.69 7.31
C ARG A 120 0.17 -1.38 6.15
N PHE A 121 0.19 -2.71 6.09
CA PHE A 121 0.76 -3.44 4.95
C PHE A 121 0.00 -3.23 3.63
N LEU A 122 -1.33 -3.05 3.69
CA LEU A 122 -2.14 -2.76 2.50
C LEU A 122 -2.04 -1.29 2.06
N ILE A 123 -1.95 -0.36 3.01
CA ILE A 123 -2.02 1.07 2.73
C ILE A 123 -0.65 1.67 2.43
N GLN A 124 0.41 1.18 3.07
CA GLN A 124 1.74 1.76 2.93
C GLN A 124 2.52 1.11 1.77
N PRO A 125 3.36 1.87 1.05
CA PRO A 125 4.21 1.35 -0.01
C PRO A 125 5.43 0.59 0.57
N ILE A 126 5.20 -0.44 1.39
CA ILE A 126 6.28 -1.23 2.01
C ILE A 126 6.93 -2.17 0.99
N GLY A 127 6.15 -2.66 0.03
CA GLY A 127 6.65 -3.59 -1.00
C GLY A 127 7.82 -3.02 -1.80
N ILE A 128 7.84 -1.71 -2.07
CA ILE A 128 8.94 -1.12 -2.83
C ILE A 128 10.22 -1.03 -2.01
N LEU A 129 10.12 -0.77 -0.69
CA LEU A 129 11.26 -0.76 0.21
C LEU A 129 11.95 -2.13 0.25
N LEU A 130 11.18 -3.21 0.12
CA LEU A 130 11.70 -4.57 0.06
C LEU A 130 12.26 -4.92 -1.34
N LEU A 131 11.51 -4.62 -2.40
CA LEU A 131 11.86 -5.06 -3.76
C LEU A 131 13.05 -4.28 -4.35
N LEU A 132 13.18 -2.99 -4.04
CA LEU A 132 14.25 -2.15 -4.60
C LEU A 132 15.66 -2.67 -4.23
N PRO A 133 16.01 -2.94 -2.96
CA PRO A 133 17.30 -3.54 -2.62
C PRO A 133 17.43 -4.98 -3.13
N ALA A 134 16.35 -5.78 -3.10
CA ALA A 134 16.39 -7.16 -3.57
C ALA A 134 16.82 -7.25 -5.05
N PHE A 135 16.21 -6.43 -5.91
CA PHE A 135 16.60 -6.38 -7.33
C PHE A 135 17.95 -5.70 -7.55
N TYR A 136 18.34 -4.77 -6.69
CA TYR A 136 19.66 -4.16 -6.76
C TYR A 136 20.76 -5.20 -6.55
N TYR A 137 20.64 -6.03 -5.51
CA TYR A 137 21.58 -7.13 -5.26
C TYR A 137 21.54 -8.20 -6.35
N TYR A 138 20.36 -8.56 -6.84
CA TYR A 138 20.21 -9.51 -7.95
C TYR A 138 20.97 -9.05 -9.22
N LYS A 139 20.93 -7.75 -9.51
CA LYS A 139 21.64 -7.18 -10.65
C LYS A 139 23.14 -7.04 -10.42
N LEU A 140 23.59 -6.88 -9.18
CA LEU A 140 25.01 -6.74 -8.85
C LEU A 140 25.75 -8.08 -8.94
N ASN A 141 25.10 -9.18 -8.55
CA ASN A 141 25.68 -10.52 -8.54
C ASN A 141 25.59 -11.24 -9.91
N ARG A 142 25.20 -10.55 -10.97
CA ARG A 142 25.07 -11.09 -12.33
C ARG A 142 25.83 -10.22 -13.32
#